data_AF-A0A2M9QBA9-F1
#
_entry.id   AF-A0A2M9QBA9-F1
#
_cell.length_a   1.000
_cell.length_b   1.000
_cell.length_c   1.000
_cell.angle_alpha   90.00
_cell.angle_beta   90.00
_cell.angle_gamma   90.00
#
_symmetry.space_group_name_H-M   'P 1'
#
loop_
_entity.id
_entity.type
_entity.pdbx_description
1 polymer ?
#
loop_
_entity_poly.entity_id
_entity_poly.type
_entity_poly.pdbx_seq_one_letter_code
_entity_poly.pdbx_strand_id
1 'polypeptide(L)'
;MIIASTFVYYKFLTPSADIQQYKEYYAPKIQQKTLKQGEVKVTFLGTSSLLFDDGHTQLMIDGFISRPPLLKILPFSTVKTDVDAVNKALEKIGIDNKKLR
;
A
#
# COMPACT_ATOMS: atom_id res chain seq x y z
N MET A 1 -31.70 16.62 -17.14
CA MET A 1 -30.63 17.37 -16.45
C MET A 1 -30.19 16.69 -15.15
N ILE A 2 -31.05 16.53 -14.14
CA ILE A 2 -30.67 15.97 -12.83
C ILE A 2 -30.09 14.55 -12.90
N ILE A 3 -30.68 13.64 -13.69
CA ILE A 3 -30.20 12.25 -13.84
C ILE A 3 -28.82 12.17 -14.49
N ALA A 4 -28.54 13.05 -15.46
CA ALA A 4 -27.24 13.12 -16.10
C ALA A 4 -26.16 13.66 -15.13
N SER A 5 -26.52 14.65 -14.32
CA SER A 5 -25.63 15.21 -13.29
C SER A 5 -25.25 14.18 -12.21
N THR A 6 -26.21 13.37 -11.73
CA THR A 6 -25.91 12.28 -10.77
C THR A 6 -25.04 11.19 -11.37
N PHE A 7 -25.24 10.83 -12.64
CA PHE A 7 -24.40 9.85 -13.32
C PHE A 7 -22.96 10.34 -13.50
N VAL A 8 -22.78 11.62 -13.87
CA VAL A 8 -21.46 12.26 -13.94
C VAL A 8 -20.78 12.28 -12.57
N TYR A 9 -21.51 12.64 -11.51
CA TYR A 9 -20.97 12.64 -10.14
C TYR A 9 -20.53 11.24 -9.68
N TYR A 10 -21.30 10.20 -10.01
CA TYR A 10 -20.94 8.82 -9.70
C TYR A 10 -19.62 8.38 -10.36
N LYS A 11 -19.34 8.83 -11.59
CA LYS A 11 -18.07 8.54 -12.29
C LYS A 11 -16.85 9.16 -11.60
N PHE A 12 -16.99 10.25 -10.85
CA PHE A 12 -15.91 10.81 -10.04
C PHE A 12 -15.63 10.00 -8.77
N LEU A 13 -16.58 9.15 -8.33
CA LEU A 13 -16.42 8.30 -7.14
C LEU A 13 -15.85 6.92 -7.48
N THR A 14 -15.90 6.51 -8.75
CA THR A 14 -15.31 5.24 -9.20
C THR A 14 -13.79 5.37 -9.39
N PRO A 15 -12.98 4.36 -9.01
CA PRO A 15 -11.56 4.35 -9.34
C PRO A 15 -11.34 4.54 -10.85
N SER A 16 -10.35 5.36 -11.21
CA SER A 16 -10.05 5.69 -12.61
C SER A 16 -9.40 4.54 -13.38
N ALA A 17 -8.81 3.57 -12.68
CA ALA A 17 -8.10 2.44 -13.27
C ALA A 17 -8.16 1.20 -12.37
N ASP A 18 -8.00 0.03 -12.98
CA ASP A 18 -7.78 -1.24 -12.29
C ASP A 18 -6.33 -1.69 -12.47
N ILE A 19 -5.59 -1.77 -11.36
CA ILE A 19 -4.17 -2.16 -11.36
C ILE A 19 -3.98 -3.61 -11.80
N GLN A 20 -5.00 -4.48 -11.67
CA GLN A 20 -4.92 -5.88 -12.10
C GLN A 20 -4.64 -6.03 -13.61
N GLN A 21 -4.93 -5.00 -14.41
CA GLN A 21 -4.60 -4.96 -15.84
C GLN A 21 -3.09 -4.99 -16.10
N TYR A 22 -2.28 -4.60 -15.11
CA TYR A 22 -0.81 -4.56 -15.21
C TYR A 22 -0.14 -5.74 -14.50
N LYS A 23 -0.89 -6.80 -14.16
CA LYS A 23 -0.39 -7.93 -13.37
C LYS A 23 0.81 -8.63 -14.01
N GLU A 24 0.89 -8.66 -15.33
CA GLU A 24 2.03 -9.23 -16.07
C GLU A 24 3.32 -8.42 -15.90
N TYR A 25 3.21 -7.12 -15.60
CA TYR A 25 4.33 -6.22 -15.34
C TYR A 25 4.69 -6.11 -13.86
N TYR A 26 3.95 -6.80 -12.98
CA TYR A 26 4.31 -6.81 -11.58
C TYR A 26 5.69 -7.42 -11.43
N ALA A 27 6.49 -6.81 -10.56
CA ALA A 27 7.77 -7.38 -10.20
C ALA A 27 7.56 -8.85 -9.81
N PRO A 28 8.30 -9.79 -10.41
CA PRO A 28 8.19 -11.20 -10.03
C PRO A 28 8.38 -11.28 -8.52
N LYS A 29 7.66 -12.19 -7.85
CA LYS A 29 7.91 -12.44 -6.42
C LYS A 29 9.39 -12.74 -6.26
N ILE A 30 10.13 -11.76 -5.73
CA ILE A 30 11.58 -11.82 -5.62
C ILE A 30 11.86 -13.02 -4.73
N GLN A 31 12.50 -14.04 -5.29
CA GLN A 31 13.04 -15.13 -4.47
C GLN A 31 13.90 -14.47 -3.40
N GLN A 32 13.66 -14.82 -2.13
CA GLN A 32 14.35 -14.21 -1.00
C GLN A 32 15.87 -14.37 -1.20
N LYS A 33 16.50 -13.33 -1.74
CA LYS A 33 17.94 -13.24 -1.89
C LYS A 33 18.49 -13.06 -0.48
N THR A 34 19.34 -13.98 -0.04
CA THR A 34 20.16 -13.76 1.16
C THR A 34 21.08 -12.58 0.88
N LEU A 35 20.91 -11.50 1.65
CA LEU A 35 21.75 -10.32 1.54
C LEU A 35 23.16 -10.65 2.03
N LYS A 36 24.17 -10.19 1.29
CA LYS A 36 25.56 -10.25 1.75
C LYS A 36 25.83 -9.12 2.74
N GLN A 37 26.87 -9.27 3.54
CA GLN A 37 27.30 -8.22 4.48
C GLN A 37 27.48 -6.88 3.75
N GLY A 38 26.81 -5.83 4.23
CA GLY A 38 26.86 -4.48 3.65
C GLY A 38 25.93 -4.24 2.45
N GLU A 39 25.17 -5.25 1.99
CA GLU A 39 24.12 -5.02 1.00
C GLU A 39 22.86 -4.44 1.65
N VAL A 40 22.19 -3.53 0.94
CA VAL A 40 20.86 -3.02 1.30
C VAL A 40 19.91 -3.32 0.17
N LYS A 41 18.79 -3.96 0.49
CA LYS A 41 17.66 -4.18 -0.41
C LYS A 41 16.66 -3.06 -0.27
N VAL A 42 16.23 -2.49 -1.39
CA VAL A 42 15.15 -1.50 -1.42
C VAL A 42 13.98 -2.08 -2.21
N THR A 43 12.79 -2.07 -1.62
CA THR A 43 11.56 -2.53 -2.26
C THR A 43 10.63 -1.34 -2.47
N PHE A 44 10.27 -1.08 -3.73
CA PHE A 44 9.24 -0.10 -4.06
C PHE A 44 7.85 -0.74 -3.93
N LEU A 45 7.02 -0.19 -3.05
CA LEU A 45 5.70 -0.74 -2.72
C LEU A 45 4.55 0.00 -3.43
N GLY A 46 4.88 0.99 -4.28
CA GLY A 46 3.92 1.89 -4.91
C GLY A 46 3.94 3.28 -4.29
N THR A 47 3.23 4.22 -4.93
CA THR A 47 3.19 5.65 -4.56
C THR A 47 4.59 6.23 -4.28
N SER A 48 4.90 6.54 -3.02
CA SER A 48 6.20 6.97 -2.50
C SER A 48 6.72 6.03 -1.41
N SER A 49 6.09 4.86 -1.23
CA SER A 49 6.43 3.89 -0.18
C SER A 49 7.63 3.04 -0.55
N LEU A 50 8.65 3.10 0.31
CA LEU A 50 9.91 2.37 0.17
C LEU A 50 10.19 1.56 1.43
N LEU A 51 10.59 0.30 1.26
CA LEU A 51 11.08 -0.57 2.34
C LEU A 51 12.56 -0.87 2.13
N PHE A 52 13.38 -0.45 3.08
CA PHE A 52 14.81 -0.75 3.17
C PHE A 52 15.01 -1.95 4.10
N ASP A 53 15.89 -2.87 3.70
CA ASP A 53 16.22 -4.08 4.44
C ASP A 53 17.72 -4.40 4.27
N ASP A 54 18.47 -4.41 5.36
CA ASP A 54 19.90 -4.76 5.40
C ASP A 54 20.14 -6.19 5.93
N GLY A 55 19.07 -6.96 6.13
CA GLY A 55 19.08 -8.31 6.72
C GLY A 55 18.87 -8.34 8.23
N HIS A 56 19.16 -7.25 8.94
CA HIS A 56 19.05 -7.12 10.40
C HIS A 56 17.93 -6.17 10.82
N THR A 57 17.77 -5.07 10.10
CA THR A 57 16.84 -3.97 10.36
C THR A 57 16.03 -3.69 9.10
N GLN A 58 14.77 -3.31 9.32
CA GLN A 58 13.89 -2.86 8.24
C GLN A 58 13.39 -1.45 8.55
N LEU A 59 13.42 -0.58 7.53
CA LEU A 59 12.96 0.80 7.63
C LEU A 59 11.96 1.06 6.50
N MET A 60 10.77 1.52 6.85
CA MET A 60 9.75 1.89 5.87
C MET A 60 9.55 3.41 5.84
N ILE A 61 9.55 3.99 4.64
CA ILE A 61 9.27 5.41 4.41
C ILE A 61 7.89 5.56 3.77
N ASP A 62 7.17 6.62 4.17
CA ASP A 62 5.80 7.01 3.74
C ASP A 62 4.68 6.05 4.17
N GLY A 63 4.82 4.74 3.95
CA GLY A 63 3.92 3.73 4.54
C GLY A 63 2.45 3.86 4.11
N PHE A 64 2.18 4.10 2.82
CA PHE A 64 0.83 4.20 2.29
C PHE A 64 0.15 2.81 2.23
N ILE A 65 -0.58 2.45 3.29
CA ILE A 65 -1.20 1.12 3.42
C ILE A 65 -2.61 1.05 2.81
N SER A 66 -3.43 2.08 3.00
CA SER A 66 -4.86 1.99 2.67
C SER A 66 -5.43 3.31 2.17
N ARG A 67 -6.50 3.19 1.39
CA ARG A 67 -7.35 4.31 0.96
C ARG A 67 -8.75 4.12 1.55
N PRO A 68 -9.07 4.74 2.70
CA PRO A 68 -10.40 4.63 3.28
C PRO A 68 -11.49 5.05 2.28
N PRO A 69 -12.63 4.34 2.22
CA PRO A 69 -13.76 4.76 1.39
C PRO A 69 -14.23 6.17 1.79
N LEU A 70 -14.72 6.96 0.83
CA LEU A 70 -15.17 8.34 1.06
C LEU A 70 -16.19 8.46 2.20
N LEU A 71 -17.06 7.46 2.36
CA LEU A 71 -18.04 7.41 3.45
C LEU A 71 -17.38 7.36 4.86
N LYS A 72 -16.19 6.77 4.99
CA LYS A 72 -15.42 6.69 6.25
C LYS A 72 -14.64 7.96 6.57
N ILE A 73 -14.61 8.94 5.67
CA ILE A 73 -13.96 10.24 5.86
C ILE A 73 -14.95 11.41 5.80
N LEU A 74 -16.26 11.11 5.88
CA LEU A 74 -17.29 12.13 5.91
C LEU A 74 -17.16 13.05 7.14
N PRO A 75 -17.70 14.28 7.08
CA PRO A 75 -17.77 15.16 8.25
C PRO A 75 -18.33 14.38 9.45
N PHE A 76 -17.72 14.56 10.62
CA PHE A 76 -18.08 13.89 11.90
C PHE A 76 -17.69 12.42 12.03
N SER A 77 -17.03 11.81 11.05
CA SER A 77 -16.38 10.50 11.22
C SER A 77 -14.99 10.66 11.86
N THR A 78 -14.62 9.74 12.77
CA THR A 78 -13.26 9.69 13.32
C THR A 78 -12.43 8.69 12.54
N VAL A 79 -11.41 9.18 11.83
CA VAL A 79 -10.42 8.30 11.19
C VAL A 79 -9.54 7.69 12.27
N LYS A 80 -9.47 6.36 12.29
CA LYS A 80 -8.62 5.58 13.20
C LYS A 80 -7.84 4.54 12.41
N THR A 81 -6.69 4.13 12.95
CA THR A 81 -5.90 3.04 12.39
C THR A 81 -6.68 1.73 12.46
N ASP A 82 -6.86 1.11 11.30
CA ASP A 82 -7.32 -0.27 11.21
C ASP A 82 -6.11 -1.20 11.39
N VAL A 83 -5.89 -1.63 12.63
CA VAL A 83 -4.71 -2.42 13.02
C VAL A 83 -4.63 -3.73 12.25
N ASP A 84 -5.77 -4.37 11.98
CA ASP A 84 -5.82 -5.62 11.23
C ASP A 84 -5.46 -5.41 9.77
N ALA A 85 -5.93 -4.33 9.15
CA ALA A 85 -5.54 -3.98 7.78
C ALA A 85 -4.05 -3.67 7.68
N VAL A 86 -3.49 -2.97 8.66
CA VAL A 86 -2.05 -2.70 8.74
C VAL A 86 -1.25 -4.00 8.87
N ASN A 87 -1.58 -4.84 9.84
CA ASN A 87 -0.87 -6.10 10.07
C ASN A 87 -0.89 -7.00 8.83
N LYS A 88 -2.06 -7.17 8.20
CA LYS A 88 -2.19 -7.94 6.95
C LYS A 88 -1.34 -7.38 5.82
N ALA A 89 -1.23 -6.06 5.71
CA ALA A 89 -0.40 -5.42 4.70
C ALA A 89 1.09 -5.66 4.96
N LEU A 90 1.55 -5.49 6.20
CA LEU A 90 2.94 -5.74 6.61
C LEU A 90 3.34 -7.22 6.41
N GLU A 91 2.47 -8.16 6.78
CA GLU A 91 2.68 -9.59 6.56
C GLU A 91 2.82 -9.92 5.07
N LYS A 92 1.97 -9.34 4.22
CA LYS A 92 1.98 -9.57 2.76
C LYS A 92 3.30 -9.15 2.11
N ILE A 93 3.95 -8.09 2.62
CA ILE A 93 5.22 -7.60 2.11
C ILE A 93 6.44 -8.25 2.80
N GLY A 94 6.20 -9.17 3.74
CA GLY A 94 7.24 -9.94 4.42
C GLY A 94 8.04 -9.13 5.44
N ILE A 95 7.42 -8.11 6.05
CA ILE A 95 8.05 -7.37 7.13
C ILE A 95 8.14 -8.25 8.37
N ASP A 96 9.32 -8.25 8.99
CA ASP A 96 9.51 -8.85 10.31
C ASP A 96 9.29 -7.77 11.37
N ASN A 97 8.19 -7.89 12.11
CA ASN A 97 7.82 -6.93 13.16
C ASN A 97 8.91 -6.78 14.24
N LYS A 98 9.85 -7.72 14.36
CA LYS A 98 11.00 -7.62 15.28
C LYS A 98 12.15 -6.76 14.74
N LYS A 99 12.18 -6.54 13.42
CA LYS A 99 13.22 -5.79 12.71
C LYS A 99 12.79 -4.40 12.29
N LEU A 100 11.48 -4.15 12.23
CA LEU A 100 10.90 -2.88 11.82
C LEU A 100 11.21 -1.79 12.85
N ARG A 101 11.73 -0.64 12.39
CA ARG A 101 11.96 0.56 13.20
C ARG A 101 11.22 1.77 12.67
#